data_AF-A0A5E5AZQ5-F1
#
_entry.id   AF-A0A5E5AZQ5-F1
#
_cell.length_a   1.000
_cell.length_b   1.000
_cell.length_c   1.000
_cell.angle_alpha   90.00
_cell.angle_beta   90.00
_cell.angle_gamma   90.00
#
_symmetry.space_group_name_H-M   'P 1'
#
loop_
_entity.id
_entity.type
_entity.pdbx_description
1 polymer ?
#
loop_
_entity_poly.entity_id
_entity_poly.type
_entity_poly.pdbx_seq_one_letter_code
_entity_poly.pdbx_strand_id
1 'polypeptide(L)'
;MNYVLAILGMATVTFAVKAGIFVLGDRVRFPEWLREALSFVPVTVLTAIIVPMTLAPHGTGLELTWRNPQLVAALVAIAVCAATRHQLLTIGAGLAVFFAWQLGVLA
;
A
#
# COMPACT_ATOMS: atom_id res chain seq x y z
N MET A 1 -13.21 -6.36 30.75
CA MET A 1 -13.10 -6.46 29.28
C MET A 1 -12.10 -7.55 28.95
N ASN A 2 -12.54 -8.76 28.58
CA ASN A 2 -11.62 -9.90 28.44
C ASN A 2 -10.95 -9.86 27.07
N TYR A 3 -9.79 -9.18 26.95
CA TYR A 3 -9.03 -9.05 25.70
C TYR A 3 -8.78 -10.40 25.01
N VAL A 4 -8.71 -11.49 25.77
CA VAL A 4 -8.61 -12.87 25.28
C VAL A 4 -9.78 -13.24 24.36
N LEU A 5 -11.02 -12.86 24.70
CA LEU A 5 -12.19 -13.10 23.87
C LEU A 5 -12.15 -12.29 22.56
N ALA A 6 -11.65 -11.05 22.61
CA ALA A 6 -11.54 -10.20 21.43
C ALA A 6 -10.47 -10.72 20.46
N ILE A 7 -9.31 -11.16 20.99
CA ILE A 7 -8.23 -11.75 20.19
C ILE A 7 -8.69 -13.06 19.54
N LEU A 8 -9.34 -13.94 20.32
CA LEU A 8 -9.91 -15.18 19.78
C LEU A 8 -10.98 -14.89 18.71
N GLY A 9 -11.87 -13.93 18.96
CA GLY A 9 -12.87 -13.53 17.98
C GLY A 9 -12.26 -13.03 16.67
N MET A 10 -11.27 -12.13 16.74
CA MET A 10 -10.55 -11.64 15.55
C MET A 10 -9.82 -12.77 14.82
N ALA A 11 -9.18 -13.68 15.56
CA ALA A 11 -8.49 -14.82 14.99
C ALA A 11 -9.46 -15.76 14.26
N THR A 12 -10.60 -16.10 14.87
CA THR A 12 -11.63 -16.95 14.28
C THR A 12 -12.22 -16.32 13.02
N VAL A 13 -12.58 -15.04 13.04
CA VAL A 13 -13.14 -14.35 11.87
C VAL A 13 -12.11 -14.26 10.75
N THR A 14 -10.87 -13.88 11.05
CA THR A 14 -9.80 -13.79 10.04
C THR A 14 -9.51 -15.14 9.41
N PHE A 15 -9.45 -16.19 10.24
CA PHE A 15 -9.24 -17.55 9.77
C PHE A 15 -10.42 -18.03 8.92
N ALA A 16 -11.66 -17.80 9.36
CA ALA A 16 -12.85 -18.19 8.62
C ALA A 16 -12.91 -17.53 7.23
N VAL A 17 -12.58 -16.24 7.11
CA VAL A 17 -12.58 -15.54 5.81
C VAL A 17 -11.45 -16.04 4.91
N LYS A 18 -10.21 -16.15 5.42
CA LYS A 18 -9.06 -16.61 4.63
C LYS A 18 -9.18 -18.09 4.24
N ALA A 19 -9.47 -18.96 5.20
CA ALA A 19 -9.62 -20.39 4.98
C ALA A 19 -10.88 -20.70 4.16
N GLY A 20 -11.96 -19.95 4.36
CA GLY A 20 -13.18 -20.05 3.56
C GLY A 20 -12.90 -19.79 2.07
N ILE A 21 -12.22 -18.69 1.75
CA ILE A 21 -11.84 -18.38 0.35
C ILE A 21 -10.86 -19.42 -0.22
N PHE A 22 -9.90 -19.90 0.58
CA PHE A 22 -8.92 -20.90 0.16
C PHE A 22 -9.55 -22.28 -0.14
N VAL A 23 -10.39 -22.78 0.77
CA VAL A 23 -11.09 -24.07 0.62
C VAL A 23 -12.18 -24.00 -0.45
N LEU A 24 -12.88 -22.87 -0.55
CA LEU A 24 -13.88 -22.65 -1.59
C LEU A 24 -13.22 -22.53 -2.98
N GLY A 25 -12.00 -21.99 -3.07
CA GLY A 25 -11.24 -21.93 -4.33
C GLY A 25 -10.76 -23.27 -4.86
N ASP A 26 -10.64 -24.30 -4.02
CA ASP A 26 -10.28 -25.66 -4.44
C ASP A 26 -11.50 -26.42 -5.01
N ARG A 27 -12.72 -26.11 -4.51
CA ARG A 27 -13.99 -26.75 -4.92
C ARG A 27 -14.77 -25.96 -5.98
N VAL A 28 -14.64 -24.64 -6.02
CA VAL A 28 -15.31 -23.75 -6.97
C VAL A 28 -14.30 -23.36 -8.05
N ARG A 29 -14.48 -23.92 -9.25
CA ARG A 29 -13.77 -23.48 -10.46
C ARG A 29 -14.18 -22.03 -10.72
N PHE A 30 -13.44 -21.09 -10.16
CA PHE A 30 -13.60 -19.68 -10.51
C PHE A 30 -13.46 -19.54 -12.04
N PRO A 31 -14.41 -18.88 -12.73
CA PRO A 31 -14.27 -18.64 -14.16
C PRO A 31 -12.98 -17.86 -14.42
N GLU A 32 -12.29 -18.18 -15.52
CA GLU A 32 -10.92 -17.68 -15.77
C GLU A 32 -10.85 -16.14 -15.71
N TRP A 33 -11.88 -15.46 -16.20
CA TRP A 33 -11.99 -14.00 -16.12
C TRP A 33 -12.00 -13.45 -14.69
N LEU A 34 -12.66 -14.13 -13.73
CA LEU A 34 -12.71 -13.67 -12.34
C LEU A 34 -11.38 -13.94 -11.63
N ARG A 35 -10.71 -15.07 -11.92
CA ARG A 35 -9.39 -15.35 -11.37
C ARG A 35 -8.34 -14.36 -11.88
N GLU A 36 -8.42 -14.01 -13.16
CA GLU A 36 -7.57 -13.01 -13.78
C GLU A 36 -7.84 -11.62 -13.16
N ALA A 37 -9.10 -11.20 -13.06
CA ALA A 37 -9.49 -9.94 -12.41
C ALA A 37 -8.99 -9.86 -10.95
N LEU A 38 -9.17 -10.93 -10.16
CA LEU A 38 -8.72 -10.98 -8.77
C LEU A 38 -7.19 -10.91 -8.62
N SER A 39 -6.42 -11.36 -9.61
CA SER A 39 -4.96 -11.28 -9.58
C SER A 39 -4.44 -9.84 -9.75
N PHE A 40 -5.23 -8.97 -10.39
CA PHE A 40 -4.92 -7.55 -10.54
C PHE A 40 -5.32 -6.70 -9.32
N VAL A 41 -6.34 -7.13 -8.56
CA VAL A 41 -6.85 -6.40 -7.39
C VAL A 41 -5.74 -5.91 -6.44
N PRO A 42 -4.76 -6.74 -6.01
CA PRO A 42 -3.74 -6.29 -5.06
C PRO A 42 -2.92 -5.11 -5.58
N VAL A 43 -2.50 -5.16 -6.85
CA VAL A 43 -1.71 -4.09 -7.46
C VAL A 43 -2.57 -2.84 -7.64
N THR A 44 -3.78 -3.00 -8.20
CA THR A 44 -4.67 -1.86 -8.46
C THR A 44 -5.08 -1.14 -7.19
N VAL A 45 -5.40 -1.88 -6.12
CA VAL A 45 -5.79 -1.30 -4.83
C VAL A 45 -4.61 -0.59 -4.17
N LEU A 46 -3.41 -1.18 -4.17
CA LEU A 46 -2.21 -0.52 -3.65
C LEU A 46 -1.95 0.79 -4.40
N THR A 47 -2.02 0.78 -5.73
CA THR A 47 -1.88 2.01 -6.53
C THR A 47 -2.98 3.03 -6.20
N ALA A 48 -4.23 2.60 -6.10
CA ALA A 48 -5.36 3.48 -5.78
C ALA A 48 -5.28 4.10 -4.38
N ILE A 49 -4.57 3.46 -3.43
CA ILE A 49 -4.32 4.01 -2.09
C ILE A 49 -3.10 4.95 -2.10
N ILE A 50 -2.00 4.52 -2.72
CA ILE A 50 -0.73 5.23 -2.68
C ILE A 50 -0.80 6.54 -3.48
N VAL A 51 -1.40 6.53 -4.67
CA VAL A 51 -1.49 7.70 -5.56
C VAL A 51 -2.17 8.90 -4.91
N PRO A 52 -3.39 8.82 -4.32
CA PRO A 52 -3.99 9.98 -3.66
C PRO A 52 -3.24 10.37 -2.39
N MET A 53 -2.68 9.40 -1.65
CA MET A 53 -1.85 9.71 -0.48
C MET A 53 -0.60 10.53 -0.85
N THR A 54 -0.04 10.35 -2.05
CA THR A 54 1.15 11.09 -2.50
C THR A 54 0.81 12.38 -3.25
N LEU A 55 -0.29 12.41 -4.01
CA LEU A 55 -0.69 13.57 -4.81
C LEU A 55 -1.56 14.58 -4.07
N ALA A 56 -2.35 14.17 -3.09
CA ALA A 56 -3.26 15.04 -2.36
C ALA A 56 -3.34 14.67 -0.86
N PRO A 57 -2.25 14.87 -0.09
CA PRO A 57 -2.19 14.43 1.31
C PRO A 57 -3.21 15.14 2.23
N HIS A 58 -3.69 16.33 1.85
CA HIS A 58 -4.52 17.19 2.70
C HIS A 58 -5.93 17.43 2.15
N GLY A 59 -6.33 16.73 1.07
CA GLY A 59 -7.70 16.75 0.55
C GLY A 59 -8.19 18.10 0.01
N THR A 60 -7.33 19.12 -0.12
CA THR A 60 -7.69 20.51 -0.46
C THR A 60 -7.31 20.93 -1.89
N GLY A 61 -7.12 19.96 -2.78
CA GLY A 61 -6.82 20.17 -4.21
C GLY A 61 -5.60 19.39 -4.67
N LEU A 62 -5.33 19.42 -5.98
CA LEU A 62 -4.09 18.89 -6.55
C LEU A 62 -2.93 19.80 -6.14
N GLU A 63 -2.22 19.44 -5.07
CA GLU A 63 -0.99 20.13 -4.65
C GLU A 63 0.19 19.67 -5.53
N LEU A 64 0.09 19.92 -6.85
CA LEU A 64 1.21 19.79 -7.81
C LEU A 64 2.18 20.95 -7.64
N THR A 65 2.67 21.15 -6.42
CA THR A 65 3.66 22.17 -6.11
C THR A 65 4.92 21.48 -5.62
N TRP A 66 6.08 21.91 -6.09
CA TRP A 66 7.41 21.39 -5.70
C TRP A 66 7.70 21.50 -4.19
N ARG A 67 6.81 22.17 -3.45
CA ARG A 67 6.83 22.33 -2.01
C ARG A 67 6.19 21.16 -1.26
N ASN A 68 5.56 20.20 -1.94
CA ASN A 68 5.02 18.99 -1.30
C ASN A 68 6.11 17.90 -1.21
N PRO A 69 6.69 17.63 -0.03
CA PRO A 69 7.76 16.63 0.16
C PRO A 69 7.31 15.22 -0.22
N GLN A 70 6.02 14.93 -0.12
CA GLN A 70 5.46 13.59 -0.31
C GLN A 70 5.46 13.18 -1.78
N LEU A 71 5.24 14.14 -2.69
CA LEU A 71 5.27 13.91 -4.13
C LEU A 71 6.70 13.68 -4.65
N VAL A 72 7.65 14.48 -4.17
CA VAL A 72 9.08 14.34 -4.50
C VAL A 72 9.62 13.02 -3.94
N ALA A 73 9.32 12.68 -2.69
CA ALA A 73 9.72 11.41 -2.08
C ALA A 73 9.15 10.20 -2.84
N ALA A 74 7.89 10.26 -3.31
CA ALA A 74 7.30 9.20 -4.11
C ALA A 74 8.00 9.01 -5.47
N LEU A 75 8.30 10.09 -6.18
CA LEU A 75 9.05 10.03 -7.44
C LEU A 75 10.45 9.45 -7.26
N VAL A 76 11.17 9.88 -6.22
CA VAL A 76 12.51 9.35 -5.94
C VAL A 76 12.43 7.89 -5.50
N ALA A 77 11.45 7.50 -4.69
CA ALA A 77 11.24 6.11 -4.32
C ALA A 77 10.98 5.22 -5.55
N ILE A 78 10.20 5.70 -6.54
CA ILE A 78 9.98 5.00 -7.81
C ILE A 78 11.29 4.87 -8.60
N ALA A 79 12.07 5.95 -8.72
CA ALA A 79 13.34 5.94 -9.44
C ALA A 79 14.36 4.99 -8.80
N VAL A 80 14.48 5.01 -7.47
CA VAL A 80 15.33 4.08 -6.72
C VAL A 80 14.82 2.64 -6.88
N CYS A 81 13.51 2.42 -6.84
CA CYS A 81 12.94 1.08 -7.02
C CYS A 81 13.27 0.48 -8.38
N ALA A 82 13.12 1.29 -9.44
CA ALA A 82 13.49 0.90 -10.79
C ALA A 82 14.99 0.57 -10.91
N ALA A 83 15.85 1.33 -10.23
CA ALA A 83 17.30 1.17 -10.30
C ALA A 83 17.84 0.01 -9.44
N THR A 84 17.35 -0.17 -8.22
CA THR A 84 17.99 -1.08 -7.25
C THR A 84 17.32 -2.45 -7.12
N ARG A 85 16.05 -2.61 -7.53
CA ARG A 85 15.23 -3.84 -7.33
C ARG A 85 15.25 -4.42 -5.90
N HIS A 86 15.74 -3.67 -4.92
CA HIS A 86 15.86 -4.04 -3.50
C HIS A 86 14.84 -3.27 -2.68
N GLN A 87 13.87 -3.98 -2.08
CA GLN A 87 12.77 -3.39 -1.33
C GLN A 87 13.22 -2.66 -0.05
N LEU A 88 14.31 -3.10 0.59
CA LEU A 88 14.85 -2.41 1.77
C LEU A 88 15.52 -1.08 1.40
N LEU A 89 16.27 -1.04 0.29
CA LEU A 89 16.95 0.19 -0.16
C LEU A 89 15.96 1.24 -0.65
N THR A 90 14.84 0.82 -1.25
CA THR A 90 13.77 1.73 -1.68
C THR A 90 13.05 2.37 -0.50
N ILE A 91 12.72 1.59 0.53
CA ILE A 91 12.14 2.12 1.76
C ILE A 91 13.12 3.09 2.42
N GLY A 92 14.40 2.71 2.56
CA GLY A 92 15.42 3.55 3.17
C GLY A 92 15.68 4.86 2.42
N ALA A 93 15.82 4.80 1.10
CA ALA A 93 16.03 5.99 0.27
C ALA A 93 14.79 6.90 0.24
N GLY A 94 13.59 6.32 0.15
CA GLY A 94 12.33 7.07 0.23
C GLY A 94 12.18 7.81 1.56
N LEU A 95 12.52 7.14 2.67
CA LEU A 95 12.51 7.77 4.00
C LEU A 95 13.56 8.88 4.10
N ALA A 96 14.79 8.64 3.63
CA ALA A 96 15.86 9.62 3.69
C ALA A 96 15.53 10.89 2.89
N VAL A 97 14.94 10.74 1.70
CA VAL A 97 14.51 11.85 0.85
C VAL A 97 13.34 12.59 1.47
N PHE A 98 12.36 11.87 2.03
CA PHE A 98 11.25 12.47 2.74
C PHE A 98 11.73 13.32 3.91
N PHE A 99 12.61 12.78 4.75
CA PHE A 99 13.20 13.51 5.89
C PHE A 99 14.06 14.69 5.44
N ALA A 100 14.90 14.52 4.42
CA ALA A 100 15.75 15.58 3.90
C ALA A 100 14.93 16.75 3.33
N TRP A 101 13.86 16.45 2.59
CA TRP A 101 12.99 17.47 2.00
C TRP A 101 12.07 18.11 3.05
N GLN A 102 11.57 17.33 4.02
CA GLN A 102 10.79 17.86 5.13
C GLN A 102 11.64 18.79 6.01
N LEU A 103 12.91 18.46 6.29
CA LEU A 103 13.80 19.36 7.03
C LEU A 103 14.26 20.57 6.20
N GLY A 104 14.46 20.43 4.89
CA GLY A 104 14.99 21.50 4.04
C GLY A 104 13.95 22.53 3.57
N VAL A 105 12.66 22.19 3.56
CA VAL A 105 11.57 23.07 3.07
C VAL A 105 10.70 23.64 4.20
N LEU A 106 10.68 23.00 5.39
CA LEU A 106 9.94 23.49 6.56
C LEU A 106 10.82 24.12 7.65
N ALA A 107 12.15 24.20 7.48
CA ALA A 107 13.07 24.99 8.32
C ALA A 107 13.37 26.35 7.68
#